data_AF-A0A0M3JQA0-F1
#
_entry.id   AF-A0A0M3JQA0-F1
#
_cell.length_a   1.000
_cell.length_b   1.000
_cell.length_c   1.000
_cell.angle_alpha   90.00
_cell.angle_beta   90.00
_cell.angle_gamma   90.00
#
_symmetry.space_group_name_H-M   'P 1'
#
loop_
_entity.id
_entity.type
_entity.pdbx_description
1 polymer ?
#
loop_
_entity_poly.entity_id
_entity_poly.type
_entity_poly.pdbx_seq_one_letter_code
_entity_poly.pdbx_strand_id
1 'polypeptide(L)' 'LDESLAEFGLRLLRADSDVSSKVISPASAAVALAMVYAGANGKTKSQIEAVLAKGID' A
#
# COMPACT_ATOMS: atom_id res chain seq x y z
N LEU A 1 -7.57 -5.39 -9.83
CA LEU A 1 -6.45 -5.68 -8.92
C LEU A 1 -5.14 -5.09 -9.42
N ASP A 2 -4.88 -5.09 -10.73
CA ASP A 2 -3.62 -4.58 -11.28
C ASP A 2 -3.43 -3.06 -11.16
N GLU A 3 -4.45 -2.25 -11.45
CA GLU A 3 -4.32 -0.79 -11.43
C GLU A 3 -4.14 -0.22 -10.01
N SER A 4 -4.92 -0.73 -9.04
CA SER A 4 -4.79 -0.34 -7.63
C SER A 4 -3.44 -0.73 -7.03
N LEU A 5 -2.88 -1.89 -7.44
CA LEU A 5 -1.59 -2.35 -6.96
C LEU A 5 -0.43 -1.55 -7.58
N ALA A 6 -0.55 -1.17 -8.85
CA ALA A 6 0.40 -0.29 -9.52
C ALA A 6 0.43 1.10 -8.85
N GLU A 7 -0.73 1.70 -8.60
CA GLU A 7 -0.82 3.00 -7.93
C GLU A 7 -0.30 2.94 -6.49
N PHE A 8 -0.65 1.89 -5.73
CA PHE A 8 -0.08 1.65 -4.41
C PHE A 8 1.46 1.56 -4.47
N GLY A 9 2.01 0.81 -5.42
CA GLY A 9 3.45 0.69 -5.62
C GLY A 9 4.14 2.02 -5.94
N LEU A 10 3.54 2.84 -6.81
CA LEU A 10 4.04 4.17 -7.15
C LEU A 10 4.00 5.12 -5.96
N ARG A 11 2.91 5.10 -5.18
CA ARG A 11 2.78 5.89 -3.95
C ARG A 11 3.79 5.44 -2.88
N LEU A 12 4.04 4.14 -2.76
CA LEU A 12 5.03 3.58 -1.84
C LEU A 12 6.45 4.01 -2.22
N LEU A 13 6.79 4.00 -3.51
CA LEU A 13 8.10 4.46 -3.99
C LEU A 13 8.30 5.97 -3.75
N ARG A 14 7.26 6.78 -3.99
CA ARG A 14 7.29 8.24 -3.81
C ARG A 14 7.23 8.69 -2.35
N ALA A 15 6.77 7.84 -1.43
CA ALA A 15 6.74 8.14 0.00
C ALA A 15 8.14 8.33 0.59
N ASP A 16 9.16 7.83 -0.10
CA ASP A 16 10.56 7.95 0.28
C ASP A 16 11.29 8.91 -0.67
N SER A 17 11.71 10.05 -0.12
CA SER A 17 12.34 11.16 -0.85
C SER A 17 13.81 10.92 -1.23
N ASP A 18 14.41 9.80 -0.82
CA ASP A 18 15.81 9.51 -1.15
C ASP A 18 15.98 9.12 -2.63
N VAL A 19 17.03 9.67 -3.26
CA VAL A 19 17.32 9.59 -4.72
C VAL A 19 18.19 8.37 -5.06
N SER A 20 18.42 7.47 -4.11
CA SER A 20 19.16 6.22 -4.32
C SER A 20 18.37 5.18 -5.13
N SER A 21 19.09 4.18 -5.67
CA SER A 21 18.44 3.04 -6.34
C SER A 21 17.68 2.19 -5.33
N LYS A 22 16.38 1.95 -5.58
CA LYS A 22 15.51 1.18 -4.69
C LYS A 22 14.80 0.07 -5.44
N VAL A 23 14.64 -1.06 -4.77
CA VAL A 23 13.84 -2.19 -5.23
C VAL A 23 12.79 -2.49 -4.19
N ILE A 24 11.53 -2.37 -4.56
CA ILE A 24 10.38 -2.66 -3.70
C ILE A 24 9.46 -3.66 -4.39
N SER A 25 8.77 -4.50 -3.61
CA SER A 25 7.73 -5.40 -4.12
C SER A 25 6.36 -4.91 -3.61
N PRO A 26 5.58 -4.17 -4.44
CA PRO A 26 4.27 -3.67 -4.05
C PRO A 26 3.30 -4.79 -3.67
N ALA A 27 3.33 -5.92 -4.40
CA ALA A 27 2.50 -7.08 -4.12
C ALA A 27 2.75 -7.65 -2.72
N SER A 28 4.03 -7.84 -2.35
CA SER A 28 4.41 -8.34 -1.02
C SER A 28 3.94 -7.41 0.10
N ALA A 29 4.17 -6.09 -0.06
CA ALA A 29 3.74 -5.10 0.91
C ALA A 29 2.21 -5.03 1.06
N ALA A 30 1.46 -5.14 -0.05
CA ALA A 30 0.01 -5.18 -0.03
C ALA A 30 -0.53 -6.42 0.70
N VAL A 31 0.06 -7.60 0.47
CA VAL A 31 -0.31 -8.84 1.17
C VAL A 31 0.00 -8.73 2.67
N ALA A 32 1.17 -8.19 3.04
CA ALA A 32 1.51 -7.96 4.44
C ALA A 32 0.50 -7.02 5.13
N LEU A 33 0.13 -5.91 4.48
CA LEU A 33 -0.88 -4.98 4.98
C LEU A 33 -2.28 -5.61 5.06
N ALA A 34 -2.65 -6.48 4.13
CA ALA A 34 -3.92 -7.21 4.17
C ALA A 34 -3.98 -8.17 5.39
N MET A 35 -2.86 -8.82 5.73
CA MET A 35 -2.77 -9.63 6.95
C MET A 35 -2.93 -8.77 8.21
N VAL A 36 -2.31 -7.58 8.25
CA VAL A 36 -2.47 -6.63 9.37
C VAL A 36 -3.90 -6.09 9.43
N TYR A 37 -4.52 -5.79 8.29
CA TYR A 37 -5.93 -5.37 8.20
C TYR A 37 -6.88 -6.37 8.84
N ALA A 38 -6.63 -7.67 8.64
CA ALA A 38 -7.45 -8.73 9.22
C ALA A 38 -7.47 -8.71 10.76
N GLY A 39 -6.38 -8.27 11.40
CA GLY A 39 -6.28 -8.12 12.85
C GLY A 39 -6.58 -6.70 13.38
N ALA A 40 -6.74 -5.71 12.50
CA ALA A 40 -6.95 -4.32 12.88
C ALA A 40 -8.42 -4.01 13.20
N ASN A 41 -8.66 -2.98 14.02
CA ASN A 41 -10.01 -2.50 14.32
C ASN A 41 -10.08 -0.95 14.29
N GLY A 42 -11.31 -0.41 14.26
CA GLY A 42 -11.60 1.01 14.34
C GLY A 42 -10.85 1.83 13.28
N LYS A 43 -10.16 2.89 13.75
CA LYS A 43 -9.44 3.83 12.88
C LYS A 43 -8.29 3.16 12.12
N THR A 44 -7.57 2.24 12.74
CA THR A 44 -6.43 1.55 12.13
C THR A 44 -6.88 0.72 10.92
N LYS A 45 -7.99 -0.01 11.07
CA LYS A 45 -8.57 -0.81 9.97
C LYS A 45 -8.92 0.08 8.77
N SER A 46 -9.58 1.21 9.04
CA SER A 46 -10.02 2.17 8.02
C SER A 46 -8.83 2.83 7.29
N GLN A 47 -7.74 3.11 8.00
CA GLN A 47 -6.52 3.68 7.40
C GLN A 47 -5.83 2.69 6.45
N ILE A 48 -5.73 1.42 6.84
CA ILE A 48 -5.12 0.39 5.99
C ILE A 48 -5.96 0.17 4.73
N GLU A 49 -7.29 0.11 4.86
CA GLU A 49 -8.21 0.02 3.73
C GLU A 49 -8.07 1.20 2.78
N ALA A 50 -8.02 2.43 3.31
CA ALA A 50 -7.86 3.63 2.48
C ALA A 50 -6.53 3.65 1.71
N VAL A 51 -5.46 3.03 2.23
CA VAL A 51 -4.17 2.94 1.54
C VAL A 51 -4.19 1.86 0.46
N LEU A 52 -4.83 0.72 0.70
CA LEU A 52 -4.91 -0.39 -0.26
C LEU A 52 -5.98 -0.19 -1.36
N ALA A 53 -7.07 0.49 -1.04
CA ALA A 53 -8.23 0.65 -1.93
C ALA A 53 -8.26 1.96 -2.72
N LYS A 54 -7.46 2.98 -2.37
CA LYS A 54 -7.36 4.21 -3.18
C LYS A 54 -6.61 3.93 -4.49
N GLY A 55 -7.39 3.47 -5.46
CA GLY A 55 -7.06 3.31 -6.87
C GLY A 55 -8.38 3.19 -7.64
N ILE A 56 -9.12 4.31 -7.68
CA ILE A 56 -10.12 4.80 -8.67
C ILE A 56 -10.76 6.03 -8.01
N ASP A 57 -10.33 7.22 -8.44
CA ASP A 57 -11.11 8.46 -8.54
C ASP A 57 -10.63 9.15 -9.82
#